data_AF-A0A017RR31-F1
#
_entry.id   AF-A0A017RR31-F1
#
_cell.length_a   1.000
_cell.length_b   1.000
_cell.length_c   1.000
_cell.angle_alpha   90.00
_cell.angle_beta   90.00
_cell.angle_gamma   90.00
#
_symmetry.space_group_name_H-M   'P 1'
#
loop_
_entity.id
_entity.type
_entity.pdbx_description
1 polymer ?
#
loop_
_entity_poly.entity_id
_entity_poly.type
_entity_poly.pdbx_seq_one_letter_code
_entity_poly.pdbx_strand_id
1 'polypeptide(L)' 'MARNQRKYSEEFKNTIVELYNSGKSLSELSSEYGISKSTINGWIKNSRPVVIY' A
#
# COMPACT_ATOMS: atom_id res chain seq x y z
N MET A 1 16.82 -18.47 7.74
CA MET A 1 15.50 -18.63 7.10
C MET A 1 15.25 -17.43 6.20
N ALA A 2 15.27 -17.61 4.87
CA ALA A 2 15.01 -16.52 3.94
C ALA A 2 13.54 -16.09 4.09
N ARG A 3 13.30 -14.90 4.64
CA ARG A 3 11.98 -14.27 4.58
C ARG A 3 11.67 -14.04 3.11
N ASN A 4 10.89 -14.94 2.52
CA ASN A 4 10.26 -14.76 1.23
C ASN A 4 9.21 -13.64 1.39
N GLN A 5 9.70 -12.41 1.54
CA GLN A 5 8.88 -11.21 1.51
C GLN A 5 8.19 -11.25 0.16
N ARG A 6 6.87 -11.50 0.15
CA ARG A 6 6.05 -11.30 -1.04
C ARG A 6 6.23 -9.83 -1.43
N LYS A 7 7.15 -9.56 -2.35
CA LYS A 7 7.36 -8.23 -2.89
C LYS A 7 6.14 -7.95 -3.75
N TYR A 8 5.20 -7.20 -3.19
CA TYR A 8 4.17 -6.58 -4.00
C TYR A 8 4.87 -5.67 -5.01
N SER A 9 4.53 -5.85 -6.29
CA SER A 9 5.03 -4.99 -7.37
C SER A 9 4.64 -3.54 -7.10
N GLU A 10 5.45 -2.61 -7.59
CA GLU A 10 5.17 -1.17 -7.43
C GLU A 10 3.84 -0.78 -8.05
N GLU A 11 3.47 -1.37 -9.20
CA GLU A 11 2.15 -1.22 -9.82
C GLU A 11 1.03 -1.58 -8.84
N PHE A 12 1.13 -2.72 -8.16
CA PHE A 12 0.10 -3.16 -7.22
C PHE A 12 -0.01 -2.19 -6.03
N LYS A 13 1.12 -1.70 -5.51
CA LYS A 13 1.12 -0.70 -4.43
C LYS A 13 0.46 0.59 -4.89
N ASN A 14 0.80 1.06 -6.09
CA ASN A 14 0.23 2.27 -6.68
C ASN A 14 -1.27 2.14 -6.87
N THR A 15 -1.77 1.02 -7.40
CA THR A 15 -3.22 0.77 -7.52
C THR A 15 -3.93 0.91 -6.17
N ILE A 16 -3.37 0.34 -5.10
CA ILE A 16 -3.97 0.42 -3.77
C ILE A 16 -3.92 1.85 -3.21
N VAL A 17 -2.82 2.57 -3.43
CA VAL A 17 -2.68 3.98 -3.04
C VAL A 17 -3.64 4.88 -3.83
N GLU A 18 -3.81 4.65 -5.13
CA GLU A 18 -4.76 5.38 -5.98
C GLU A 18 -6.20 5.13 -5.54
N LEU A 19 -6.59 3.89 -5.27
CA LEU A 19 -7.92 3.56 -4.76
C LEU A 19 -8.20 4.24 -3.42
N TYR A 20 -7.19 4.30 -2.54
CA TYR A 20 -7.29 5.03 -1.28
C TYR A 20 -7.49 6.54 -1.51
N ASN A 21 -6.70 7.15 -2.42
CA ASN A 21 -6.87 8.56 -2.79
C ASN A 21 -8.22 8.84 -3.48
N SER A 22 -8.79 7.85 -4.18
CA SER A 22 -10.13 7.92 -4.78
C SER A 22 -11.27 7.86 -3.75
N GLY A 23 -10.97 7.72 -2.45
CA GLY A 23 -11.96 7.72 -1.37
C GLY A 23 -12.27 6.34 -0.78
N LYS A 24 -11.63 5.25 -1.24
CA LYS A 24 -11.79 3.95 -0.58
C LYS A 24 -11.09 3.96 0.79
N SER A 25 -11.75 3.39 1.78
CA SER A 25 -11.16 3.26 3.12
C SER A 25 -10.14 2.12 3.21
N LEU A 26 -9.14 2.28 4.08
CA LEU A 26 -8.15 1.24 4.39
C LEU A 26 -8.81 -0.09 4.78
N SER A 27 -9.93 -0.06 5.50
CA SER A 27 -10.67 -1.27 5.89
C SER A 27 -11.26 -2.01 4.69
N GLU A 28 -11.78 -1.29 3.69
CA GLU A 28 -12.33 -1.90 2.48
C GLU A 28 -11.22 -2.49 1.63
N LEU A 29 -10.16 -1.73 1.38
CA LEU A 29 -8.99 -2.22 0.64
C LEU A 29 -8.35 -3.42 1.35
N SER A 30 -8.31 -3.39 2.68
CA SER A 30 -7.79 -4.49 3.48
C SER A 30 -8.62 -5.75 3.36
N SER A 31 -9.95 -5.62 3.36
CA SER A 31 -10.89 -6.74 3.23
C SER A 31 -10.97 -7.28 1.80
N GLU A 32 -10.95 -6.39 0.80
CA GLU A 32 -11.11 -6.72 -0.62
C GLU A 32 -9.85 -7.38 -1.19
N TYR A 33 -8.68 -6.84 -0.87
CA TYR A 33 -7.39 -7.35 -1.37
C TYR A 33 -6.67 -8.27 -0.37
N GLY A 34 -7.22 -8.47 0.84
CA GLY A 34 -6.60 -9.26 1.90
C GLY A 34 -5.29 -8.68 2.43
N ILE A 35 -5.08 -7.36 2.27
CA ILE A 35 -3.85 -6.68 2.64
C ILE A 35 -4.00 -6.10 4.05
N SER A 36 -3.03 -6.27 4.92
CA SER A 36 -3.09 -5.65 6.25
C SER A 36 -3.11 -4.12 6.15
N LYS A 37 -3.96 -3.45 6.94
CA LYS A 37 -4.02 -1.97 6.99
C LYS A 37 -2.64 -1.34 7.23
N SER A 38 -1.80 -1.97 8.06
CA SER A 38 -0.42 -1.55 8.32
C SER A 38 0.45 -1.53 7.07
N THR A 39 0.27 -2.51 6.18
CA THR A 39 0.99 -2.63 4.91
C THR A 39 0.58 -1.51 3.95
N ILE A 40 -0.73 -1.28 3.80
CA ILE A 40 -1.27 -0.20 2.95
C ILE A 40 -0.81 1.16 3.48
N ASN A 41 -0.89 1.39 4.78
CA ASN A 41 -0.39 2.60 5.43
C ASN A 41 1.12 2.80 5.18
N GLY A 42 1.91 1.72 5.20
CA GLY A 42 3.32 1.75 4.84
C GLY A 42 3.55 2.14 3.37
N TRP A 43 2.69 1.73 2.45
CA TRP A 43 2.78 2.14 1.05
C TRP A 43 2.37 3.58 0.82
N ILE A 44 1.30 4.06 1.45
CA ILE A 44 0.89 5.47 1.39
C ILE A 44 2.02 6.37 1.93
N LYS A 45 2.65 5.97 3.03
CA LYS A 45 3.80 6.69 3.60
C LYS A 45 5.03 6.69 2.69
N ASN A 46 5.35 5.57 2.04
CA ASN A 46 6.50 5.46 1.13
C ASN A 46 6.22 6.03 -0.28
N SER A 47 4.96 6.13 -0.68
CA SER A 47 4.55 6.68 -1.98
C SER A 47 4.58 8.21 -2.01
N ARG A 48 4.50 8.86 -0.84
CA ARG A 48 4.82 10.30 -0.76
C ARG A 48 6.30 10.44 -1.08
N PRO A 49 6.68 11.16 -2.16
CA PRO A 49 8.08 11.46 -2.39
C PRO A 49 8.56 12.16 -1.12
N VAL A 50 9.58 11.61 -0.48
CA VAL A 50 10.34 12.36 0.52
C VAL A 50 10.87 13.55 -0.25
N VAL A 51 10.20 14.70 -0.12
CA VAL A 51 10.69 15.96 -0.63
C VAL A 51 11.90 16.27 0.25
N ILE A 52 13.07 15.85 -0.22
CA ILE A 52 14.35 16.32 0.27
C ILE A 52 14.44 17.79 -0.14
N TYR A 53 14.25 18.69 0.83
CA TYR A 53 14.57 20.11 0.70
C TYR A 53 16.06 20.34 0.93
#